data_AF-A0A380CD52-F1
#
_entry.id   AF-A0A380CD52-F1
#
_cell.length_a   1.000
_cell.length_b   1.000
_cell.length_c   1.000
_cell.angle_alpha   90.00
_cell.angle_beta   90.00
_cell.angle_gamma   90.00
#
_symmetry.space_group_name_H-M   'P 1'
#
loop_
_entity.id
_entity.type
_entity.pdbx_description
1 polymer ?
#
loop_
_entity_poly.entity_id
_entity_poly.type
_entity_poly.pdbx_seq_one_letter_code
_entity_poly.pdbx_strand_id
1 'polypeptide(L)'
;MKPLVRAIPFLVNEQLNEVSQVPEGIELIQAPKIWKETKGEGVTIAVLDTGCDIDHPDLKDRIIGGRNFTDDDGGNPEQYNDYNGHGTHVAGTIAASENNIGVVGVAPAASLLIVKVLNKRGSGQYDWIINGIHYAIEQNVDIISMSLGGPVDNPKLYEAIKLAIAHNILVVCAAGNEGDGNESTDEFAYPGRYNEVICVGAINFERLSSDFTNSHDEIDLVAPGEEILSTYLNGKYARLTGTSMAAPHISGALALIKVWANNHFGRKLSEPELYAQLIKRTVPLGFSPRLEGNGVIYLTVLEHLEKIFDQEFVDHVLLECLVAK
;
A
#
# COMPACT_ATOMS: atom_id res chain seq x y z
N MET A 1 -31.57 2.95 -1.58
CA MET A 1 -30.39 3.68 -1.08
C MET A 1 -29.30 3.49 -2.13
N LYS A 2 -28.58 4.54 -2.57
CA LYS A 2 -27.47 4.35 -3.52
C LYS A 2 -26.35 3.54 -2.83
N PRO A 3 -25.67 2.60 -3.52
CA PRO A 3 -24.55 1.88 -2.93
C PRO A 3 -23.44 2.87 -2.58
N LEU A 4 -22.82 2.67 -1.41
CA LEU A 4 -21.72 3.48 -0.91
C LEU A 4 -20.43 2.66 -0.98
N VAL A 5 -19.32 3.37 -1.14
CA VAL A 5 -17.98 2.85 -0.88
C VAL A 5 -17.66 3.11 0.59
N ARG A 6 -16.89 2.23 1.22
CA ARG A 6 -16.46 2.40 2.61
C ARG A 6 -14.97 2.18 2.73
N ALA A 7 -14.33 2.74 3.75
CA ALA A 7 -13.08 2.16 4.24
C ALA A 7 -13.34 0.68 4.51
N ILE A 8 -12.42 -0.20 4.09
CA ILE A 8 -12.60 -1.63 4.36
C ILE A 8 -12.70 -1.80 5.89
N PRO A 9 -13.67 -2.56 6.43
CA PRO A 9 -13.88 -2.66 7.87
C PRO A 9 -12.61 -3.05 8.62
N PHE A 10 -12.19 -2.27 9.62
CA PHE A 10 -10.96 -2.54 10.36
C PHE A 10 -11.22 -2.55 11.87
N LEU A 11 -10.34 -3.21 12.61
CA LEU A 11 -10.34 -3.22 14.08
C LEU A 11 -9.29 -2.23 14.61
N VAL A 12 -9.65 -1.48 15.65
CA VAL A 12 -8.67 -0.73 16.46
C VAL A 12 -8.28 -1.60 17.64
N ASN A 13 -7.09 -2.20 17.59
CA ASN A 13 -6.58 -3.10 18.63
C ASN A 13 -6.11 -2.30 19.85
N GLU A 14 -5.37 -1.22 19.61
CA GLU A 14 -4.72 -0.42 20.65
C GLU A 14 -4.51 1.03 20.19
N GLN A 15 -4.52 1.99 21.12
CA GLN A 15 -4.04 3.36 20.91
C GLN A 15 -2.90 3.68 21.88
N LEU A 16 -1.85 4.32 21.37
CA LEU A 16 -0.60 4.60 22.05
C LEU A 16 -0.31 6.10 21.99
N ASN A 17 0.25 6.66 23.07
CA ASN A 17 0.61 8.08 23.12
C ASN A 17 2.04 8.34 22.62
N GLU A 18 2.97 7.41 22.87
CA GLU A 18 4.37 7.53 22.48
C GLU A 18 4.87 6.18 21.96
N VAL A 19 5.62 6.23 20.86
CA VAL A 19 6.38 5.11 20.28
C VAL A 19 7.67 5.67 19.68
N SER A 20 8.66 4.81 19.48
CA SER A 20 9.90 5.16 18.78
C SER A 20 10.49 3.89 18.18
N GLN A 21 9.97 3.47 17.02
CA GLN A 21 10.41 2.24 16.36
C GLN A 21 10.04 2.21 14.88
N VAL A 22 10.77 1.39 14.12
CA VAL A 22 10.29 0.91 12.82
C VAL A 22 9.24 -0.18 13.10
N PRO A 23 8.00 -0.05 12.62
CA PRO A 23 6.98 -1.08 12.80
C PRO A 23 7.40 -2.43 12.20
N GLU A 24 7.03 -3.52 12.86
CA GLU A 24 7.37 -4.90 12.45
C GLU A 24 6.92 -5.23 11.02
N GLY A 25 5.76 -4.72 10.58
CA GLY A 25 5.29 -4.90 9.20
C GLY A 25 6.26 -4.32 8.17
N ILE A 26 6.90 -3.20 8.48
CA ILE A 26 7.89 -2.55 7.61
C ILE A 26 9.21 -3.33 7.60
N GLU A 27 9.61 -3.88 8.75
CA GLU A 27 10.76 -4.76 8.83
C GLU A 27 10.53 -6.08 8.06
N LEU A 28 9.34 -6.67 8.19
CA LEU A 28 8.97 -7.94 7.55
C LEU A 28 9.12 -7.86 6.04
N ILE A 29 8.64 -6.78 5.41
CA ILE A 29 8.73 -6.56 3.96
C ILE A 29 10.14 -6.14 3.49
N GLN A 30 11.11 -6.03 4.40
CA GLN A 30 12.51 -5.67 4.15
C GLN A 30 12.75 -4.22 3.68
N ALA A 31 11.82 -3.30 3.92
CA ALA A 31 11.97 -1.90 3.50
C ALA A 31 13.23 -1.22 4.07
N PRO A 32 13.63 -1.42 5.35
CA PRO A 32 14.85 -0.82 5.90
C PRO A 32 16.12 -1.19 5.15
N LYS A 33 16.17 -2.36 4.50
CA LYS A 33 17.32 -2.79 3.71
C LYS A 33 17.45 -2.02 2.39
N ILE A 34 16.35 -1.47 1.87
CA ILE A 34 16.32 -0.67 0.64
C ILE A 34 16.67 0.81 0.91
N TRP A 35 16.43 1.30 2.14
CA TRP A 35 16.69 2.71 2.52
C TRP A 35 18.14 3.18 2.35
N LYS A 36 19.10 2.27 2.25
CA LYS A 36 20.50 2.59 1.90
C LYS A 36 20.66 3.07 0.45
N GLU A 37 19.69 2.76 -0.42
CA GLU A 37 19.70 3.10 -1.86
C GLU A 37 18.69 4.20 -2.17
N THR A 38 17.50 4.15 -1.55
CA THR A 38 16.46 5.18 -1.65
C THR A 38 15.44 5.06 -0.54
N LYS A 39 14.84 6.17 -0.13
CA LYS A 39 13.69 6.23 0.79
C LYS A 39 12.40 6.68 0.11
N GLY A 40 12.34 6.65 -1.22
CA GLY A 40 11.18 7.04 -2.03
C GLY A 40 11.16 8.52 -2.42
N GLU A 41 12.33 9.18 -2.41
CA GLU A 41 12.46 10.60 -2.72
C GLU A 41 11.87 10.94 -4.10
N GLY A 42 11.10 12.03 -4.17
CA GLY A 42 10.53 12.53 -5.43
C GLY A 42 9.33 11.75 -5.96
N VAL A 43 8.88 10.70 -5.26
CA VAL A 43 7.63 10.00 -5.56
C VAL A 43 6.47 10.66 -4.81
N THR A 44 5.36 10.89 -5.51
CA THR A 44 4.12 11.39 -4.92
C THR A 44 3.05 10.30 -4.89
N ILE A 45 2.46 10.10 -3.71
CA ILE A 45 1.45 9.08 -3.46
C ILE A 45 0.14 9.78 -3.06
N ALA A 46 -0.91 9.60 -3.85
CA ALA A 46 -2.25 10.06 -3.50
C ALA A 46 -2.91 9.05 -2.56
N VAL A 47 -3.25 9.48 -1.35
CA VAL A 47 -3.96 8.67 -0.36
C VAL A 47 -5.45 9.01 -0.43
N LEU A 48 -6.23 8.14 -1.06
CA LEU A 48 -7.68 8.29 -1.21
C LEU A 48 -8.39 7.63 -0.02
N ASP A 49 -8.69 8.42 1.01
CA ASP A 49 -9.16 7.90 2.31
C ASP A 49 -10.04 8.92 3.08
N THR A 50 -10.06 8.86 4.42
CA THR A 50 -10.85 9.71 5.34
C THR A 50 -10.26 11.09 5.60
N GLY A 51 -9.14 11.42 4.96
CA GLY A 51 -8.31 12.60 5.24
C GLY A 51 -7.02 12.21 5.96
N CYS A 52 -6.32 13.18 6.52
CA CYS A 52 -5.15 12.95 7.37
C CYS A 52 -5.10 13.96 8.52
N ASP A 53 -4.55 13.59 9.67
CA ASP A 53 -4.07 14.56 10.67
C ASP A 53 -2.83 15.27 10.08
N ILE A 54 -3.05 16.44 9.50
CA ILE A 54 -2.02 17.18 8.74
C ILE A 54 -0.92 17.76 9.63
N ASP A 55 -1.19 17.89 10.92
CA ASP A 55 -0.26 18.42 11.92
C ASP A 55 0.49 17.30 12.66
N HIS A 56 0.23 16.03 12.34
CA HIS A 56 0.89 14.89 12.96
C HIS A 56 2.43 15.02 12.82
N PRO A 57 3.22 14.90 13.91
CA PRO A 57 4.67 15.14 13.89
C PRO A 57 5.43 14.31 12.83
N ASP A 58 4.99 13.07 12.60
CA ASP A 58 5.61 12.17 11.61
C ASP A 58 5.14 12.41 10.16
N LEU A 59 4.06 13.16 9.93
CA LEU A 59 3.44 13.29 8.60
C LEU A 59 3.50 14.70 8.01
N LYS A 60 3.51 15.75 8.85
CA LYS A 60 3.42 17.13 8.40
C LYS A 60 4.43 17.52 7.31
N ASP A 61 5.65 16.96 7.37
CA ASP A 61 6.73 17.24 6.42
C ASP A 61 6.67 16.35 5.16
N ARG A 62 5.70 15.43 5.08
CA ARG A 62 5.44 14.53 3.96
C ARG A 62 4.23 14.98 3.15
N ILE A 63 3.30 15.69 3.78
CA ILE A 63 2.07 16.15 3.15
C ILE A 63 2.37 17.38 2.30
N ILE A 64 2.16 17.28 0.99
CA ILE A 64 2.42 18.37 0.03
C ILE A 64 1.14 19.11 -0.38
N GLY A 65 -0.02 18.64 0.08
CA GLY A 65 -1.32 19.22 -0.20
C GLY A 65 -2.42 18.18 -0.09
N GLY A 66 -3.64 18.60 -0.41
CA GLY A 66 -4.79 17.72 -0.42
C GLY A 66 -6.05 18.38 -0.92
N ARG A 67 -7.11 17.59 -1.06
CA ARG A 67 -8.44 18.05 -1.43
C ARG A 67 -9.52 17.18 -0.80
N ASN A 68 -10.59 17.82 -0.35
CA ASN A 68 -11.79 17.16 0.16
C ASN A 68 -12.89 17.12 -0.90
N PHE A 69 -13.42 15.92 -1.12
CA PHE A 69 -14.55 15.65 -2.02
C PHE A 69 -15.83 15.29 -1.27
N THR A 70 -15.76 15.16 0.04
CA THR A 70 -16.87 14.76 0.90
C THR A 70 -17.76 15.94 1.29
N ASP A 71 -18.83 15.65 2.01
CA ASP A 71 -19.72 16.63 2.63
C ASP A 71 -19.27 17.09 4.03
N ASP A 72 -18.21 16.49 4.59
CA ASP A 72 -17.60 16.98 5.83
C ASP A 72 -17.11 18.44 5.64
N ASP A 73 -17.06 19.19 6.74
CA ASP A 73 -16.64 20.59 6.75
C ASP A 73 -17.46 21.50 5.82
N GLY A 74 -18.73 21.14 5.60
CA GLY A 74 -19.63 21.85 4.69
C GLY A 74 -19.23 21.72 3.22
N GLY A 75 -18.46 20.69 2.86
CA GLY A 75 -17.94 20.47 1.51
C GLY A 75 -16.81 21.42 1.12
N ASN A 76 -16.08 21.97 2.11
CA ASN A 76 -14.94 22.83 1.83
C ASN A 76 -13.78 21.99 1.25
N PRO A 77 -13.35 22.25 -0.01
CA PRO A 77 -12.33 21.44 -0.67
C PRO A 77 -10.95 21.55 -0.04
N GLU A 78 -10.67 22.63 0.71
CA GLU A 78 -9.37 22.87 1.37
C GLU A 78 -9.30 22.24 2.77
N GLN A 79 -10.36 21.56 3.22
CA GLN A 79 -10.44 20.93 4.54
C GLN A 79 -10.43 19.41 4.42
N TYR A 80 -9.25 18.82 4.46
CA TYR A 80 -9.01 17.38 4.31
C TYR A 80 -8.49 16.73 5.60
N ASN A 81 -8.84 17.31 6.76
CA ASN A 81 -8.53 16.75 8.07
C ASN A 81 -9.23 15.41 8.29
N ASP A 82 -8.55 14.51 9.00
CA ASP A 82 -9.11 13.21 9.37
C ASP A 82 -9.96 13.32 10.65
N TYR A 83 -11.13 12.70 10.60
CA TYR A 83 -12.04 12.57 11.76
C TYR A 83 -12.33 11.12 12.12
N ASN A 84 -11.76 10.18 11.36
CA ASN A 84 -11.93 8.75 11.55
C ASN A 84 -10.66 8.12 12.17
N GLY A 85 -9.49 8.50 11.65
CA GLY A 85 -8.18 8.00 12.05
C GLY A 85 -7.57 7.01 11.06
N HIS A 86 -8.40 6.41 10.22
CA HIS A 86 -7.98 5.44 9.21
C HIS A 86 -7.01 6.04 8.18
N GLY A 87 -7.36 7.16 7.56
CA GLY A 87 -6.50 7.81 6.56
C GLY A 87 -5.16 8.28 7.14
N THR A 88 -5.16 8.76 8.39
CA THR A 88 -3.92 9.08 9.12
C THR A 88 -3.05 7.83 9.34
N HIS A 89 -3.65 6.68 9.65
CA HIS A 89 -2.93 5.42 9.86
C HIS A 89 -2.34 4.86 8.56
N VAL A 90 -3.13 4.90 7.48
CA VAL A 90 -2.69 4.56 6.12
C VAL A 90 -1.52 5.45 5.70
N ALA A 91 -1.64 6.77 5.87
CA ALA A 91 -0.59 7.74 5.53
C ALA A 91 0.74 7.44 6.25
N GLY A 92 0.71 7.10 7.54
CA GLY A 92 1.92 6.76 8.29
C GLY A 92 2.59 5.48 7.83
N THR A 93 1.80 4.44 7.50
CA THR A 93 2.35 3.18 7.01
C THR A 93 3.08 3.41 5.69
N ILE A 94 2.55 4.29 4.83
CA ILE A 94 3.17 4.64 3.55
C ILE A 94 4.47 5.42 3.76
N ALA A 95 4.43 6.55 4.47
CA ALA A 95 5.52 7.53 4.43
C ALA A 95 5.78 8.30 5.73
N ALA A 96 5.40 7.81 6.92
CA ALA A 96 5.81 8.45 8.17
C ALA A 96 7.33 8.71 8.19
N SER A 97 7.70 9.92 8.61
CA SER A 97 9.06 10.44 8.48
C SER A 97 10.04 9.68 9.37
N GLU A 98 11.24 9.40 8.87
CA GLU A 98 12.35 9.00 9.74
C GLU A 98 12.94 10.23 10.43
N ASN A 99 12.34 10.63 11.55
CA ASN A 99 12.62 11.87 12.29
C ASN A 99 13.10 11.63 13.74
N ASN A 100 13.44 10.39 14.09
CA ASN A 100 13.84 9.91 15.43
C ASN A 100 12.75 10.03 16.51
N ILE A 101 11.49 10.23 16.12
CA ILE A 101 10.32 10.14 17.00
C ILE A 101 9.31 9.19 16.36
N GLY A 102 8.34 8.70 17.13
CA GLY A 102 7.17 8.02 16.56
C GLY A 102 7.48 6.77 15.74
N VAL A 103 6.85 6.68 14.57
CA VAL A 103 7.02 5.56 13.64
C VAL A 103 7.66 6.03 12.34
N VAL A 104 8.25 5.10 11.61
CA VAL A 104 8.75 5.32 10.25
C VAL A 104 7.84 4.59 9.27
N GLY A 105 7.54 5.17 8.11
CA GLY A 105 6.77 4.55 7.03
C GLY A 105 7.66 3.76 6.08
N VAL A 106 7.06 3.06 5.13
CA VAL A 106 7.81 2.23 4.17
C VAL A 106 8.71 3.09 3.28
N ALA A 107 8.21 4.23 2.79
CA ALA A 107 8.93 5.19 1.98
C ALA A 107 9.00 6.56 2.69
N PRO A 108 9.87 6.72 3.70
CA PRO A 108 9.84 7.86 4.63
C PRO A 108 10.26 9.20 4.00
N ALA A 109 10.69 9.21 2.74
CA ALA A 109 11.01 10.42 1.97
C ALA A 109 10.07 10.64 0.76
N ALA A 110 9.02 9.82 0.60
CA ALA A 110 7.97 10.06 -0.38
C ALA A 110 7.04 11.19 0.06
N SER A 111 6.38 11.83 -0.91
CA SER A 111 5.38 12.87 -0.68
C SER A 111 3.97 12.29 -0.69
N LEU A 112 3.10 12.81 0.19
CA LEU A 112 1.71 12.42 0.32
C LEU A 112 0.80 13.53 -0.18
N LEU A 113 -0.11 13.19 -1.10
CA LEU A 113 -1.24 14.02 -1.50
C LEU A 113 -2.50 13.45 -0.83
N ILE A 114 -3.12 14.21 0.07
CA ILE A 114 -4.27 13.75 0.86
C ILE A 114 -5.56 13.99 0.10
N VAL A 115 -6.22 12.92 -0.34
CA VAL A 115 -7.45 12.99 -1.15
C VAL A 115 -8.59 12.44 -0.31
N LYS A 116 -9.28 13.33 0.41
CA LYS A 116 -10.38 12.94 1.30
C LYS A 116 -11.63 12.61 0.48
N VAL A 117 -11.91 11.31 0.32
CA VAL A 117 -13.05 10.75 -0.42
C VAL A 117 -14.00 9.95 0.46
N LEU A 118 -13.64 9.73 1.73
CA LEU A 118 -14.48 9.12 2.75
C LEU A 118 -14.75 10.14 3.87
N ASN A 119 -15.99 10.22 4.34
CA ASN A 119 -16.34 11.10 5.44
C ASN A 119 -15.91 10.52 6.80
N LYS A 120 -16.15 11.26 7.89
CA LYS A 120 -15.83 10.85 9.27
C LYS A 120 -16.34 9.48 9.71
N ARG A 121 -17.34 8.91 9.02
CA ARG A 121 -17.87 7.56 9.27
C ARG A 121 -17.20 6.49 8.41
N GLY A 122 -16.14 6.82 7.68
CA GLY A 122 -15.46 5.93 6.75
C GLY A 122 -16.32 5.57 5.54
N SER A 123 -17.28 6.43 5.13
CA SER A 123 -18.18 6.17 4.01
C SER A 123 -18.03 7.23 2.92
N GLY A 124 -18.08 6.81 1.65
CA GLY A 124 -17.95 7.66 0.48
C GLY A 124 -18.95 7.34 -0.62
N GLN A 125 -19.22 8.33 -1.46
CA GLN A 125 -20.00 8.16 -2.69
C GLN A 125 -19.06 7.82 -3.84
N TYR A 126 -19.46 6.97 -4.78
CA TYR A 126 -18.65 6.64 -5.95
C TYR A 126 -18.14 7.88 -6.70
N ASP A 127 -18.97 8.92 -6.83
CA ASP A 127 -18.56 10.18 -7.49
C ASP A 127 -17.41 10.89 -6.74
N TRP A 128 -17.31 10.76 -5.41
CA TRP A 128 -16.19 11.30 -4.64
C TRP A 128 -14.89 10.56 -4.94
N ILE A 129 -14.94 9.23 -5.02
CA ILE A 129 -13.77 8.40 -5.37
C ILE A 129 -13.34 8.70 -6.81
N ILE A 130 -14.28 8.72 -7.75
CA ILE A 130 -14.02 9.02 -9.18
C ILE A 130 -13.35 10.40 -9.33
N ASN A 131 -13.90 11.43 -8.68
CA ASN A 131 -13.32 12.77 -8.72
C ASN A 131 -11.95 12.84 -8.02
N GLY A 132 -11.75 12.06 -6.94
CA GLY A 132 -10.46 11.92 -6.29
C GLY A 132 -9.39 11.30 -7.20
N ILE A 133 -9.75 10.27 -7.98
CA ILE A 133 -8.86 9.65 -8.98
C ILE A 133 -8.51 10.66 -10.07
N HIS A 134 -9.50 11.38 -10.62
CA HIS A 134 -9.24 12.42 -11.61
C HIS A 134 -8.33 13.53 -11.07
N TYR A 135 -8.54 13.95 -9.83
CA TYR A 135 -7.66 14.93 -9.19
C TYR A 135 -6.23 14.41 -9.01
N ALA A 136 -6.05 13.15 -8.61
CA ALA A 136 -4.73 12.54 -8.52
C ALA A 136 -4.01 12.51 -9.89
N ILE A 137 -4.74 12.23 -10.97
CA ILE A 137 -4.24 12.31 -12.35
C ILE A 137 -3.82 13.75 -12.69
N GLU A 138 -4.67 14.73 -12.39
CA GLU A 138 -4.39 16.16 -12.63
C GLU A 138 -3.16 16.65 -11.86
N GLN A 139 -2.92 16.11 -10.65
CA GLN A 139 -1.72 16.41 -9.85
C GLN A 139 -0.48 15.62 -10.31
N ASN A 140 -0.61 14.75 -11.33
CA ASN A 140 0.48 13.95 -11.87
C ASN A 140 1.21 13.14 -10.78
N VAL A 141 0.44 12.50 -9.89
CA VAL A 141 1.00 11.60 -8.88
C VAL A 141 1.57 10.34 -9.51
N ASP A 142 2.40 9.62 -8.77
CA ASP A 142 3.02 8.38 -9.25
C ASP A 142 2.20 7.15 -8.87
N ILE A 143 1.52 7.21 -7.73
CA ILE A 143 0.82 6.08 -7.11
C ILE A 143 -0.49 6.60 -6.50
N ILE A 144 -1.58 5.87 -6.68
CA ILE A 144 -2.85 6.03 -5.97
C ILE A 144 -2.98 4.87 -4.98
N SER A 145 -3.21 5.16 -3.71
CA SER A 145 -3.43 4.18 -2.64
C SER A 145 -4.86 4.29 -2.13
N MET A 146 -5.60 3.17 -2.17
CA MET A 146 -7.00 3.09 -1.74
C MET A 146 -7.20 1.96 -0.74
N SER A 147 -7.57 2.31 0.49
CA SER A 147 -7.93 1.35 1.54
C SER A 147 -9.46 1.33 1.72
N LEU A 148 -10.17 1.16 0.60
CA LEU A 148 -11.63 1.28 0.50
C LEU A 148 -12.22 0.25 -0.47
N GLY A 149 -13.51 -0.01 -0.34
CA GLY A 149 -14.23 -0.96 -1.16
C GLY A 149 -15.73 -0.69 -1.22
N GLY A 150 -16.33 -1.01 -2.36
CA GLY A 150 -17.76 -0.99 -2.60
C GLY A 150 -18.25 -2.33 -3.16
N PRO A 151 -19.50 -2.73 -2.88
CA PRO A 151 -19.99 -4.05 -3.25
C PRO A 151 -20.42 -4.18 -4.72
N VAL A 152 -20.31 -3.12 -5.53
CA VAL A 152 -20.93 -3.06 -6.86
C VAL A 152 -19.96 -2.46 -7.86
N ASP A 153 -19.81 -3.12 -9.01
CA ASP A 153 -19.09 -2.56 -10.16
C ASP A 153 -19.73 -1.24 -10.62
N ASN A 154 -18.90 -0.24 -10.89
CA ASN A 154 -19.31 1.03 -11.45
C ASN A 154 -18.48 1.33 -12.72
N PRO A 155 -19.08 1.32 -13.92
CA PRO A 155 -18.37 1.57 -15.17
C PRO A 155 -17.58 2.88 -15.21
N LYS A 156 -18.06 3.92 -14.52
CA LYS A 156 -17.34 5.21 -14.45
C LYS A 156 -16.12 5.15 -13.53
N LEU A 157 -16.22 4.38 -12.44
CA LEU A 157 -15.06 4.10 -11.59
C LEU A 157 -14.01 3.34 -12.39
N TYR A 158 -14.44 2.31 -13.11
CA TYR A 158 -13.54 1.52 -13.96
C TYR A 158 -12.85 2.38 -15.05
N GLU A 159 -13.60 3.26 -15.72
CA GLU A 159 -13.04 4.22 -16.68
C GLU A 159 -11.99 5.15 -16.04
N ALA A 160 -12.25 5.65 -14.83
CA ALA A 160 -11.30 6.50 -14.10
C ALA A 160 -10.00 5.74 -13.75
N ILE A 161 -10.11 4.47 -13.33
CA ILE A 161 -8.96 3.60 -13.05
C ILE A 161 -8.10 3.40 -14.30
N LYS A 162 -8.72 3.01 -15.42
CA LYS A 162 -8.01 2.85 -16.70
C LYS A 162 -7.35 4.14 -17.16
N LEU A 163 -7.99 5.29 -16.91
CA LEU A 163 -7.41 6.58 -17.23
C LEU A 163 -6.16 6.88 -16.39
N ALA A 164 -6.16 6.54 -15.09
CA ALA A 164 -4.98 6.70 -14.23
C ALA A 164 -3.79 5.87 -14.75
N ILE A 165 -4.05 4.63 -15.11
CA ILE A 165 -3.01 3.70 -15.60
C ILE A 165 -2.50 4.12 -16.97
N ALA A 166 -3.36 4.63 -17.85
CA ALA A 166 -2.96 5.24 -19.11
C ALA A 166 -2.06 6.49 -18.92
N HIS A 167 -2.10 7.13 -17.75
CA HIS A 167 -1.19 8.21 -17.34
C HIS A 167 0.04 7.69 -16.56
N ASN A 168 0.30 6.38 -16.60
CA ASN A 168 1.44 5.74 -15.96
C ASN A 168 1.43 5.84 -14.42
N ILE A 169 0.23 5.88 -13.84
CA ILE A 169 -0.02 5.91 -12.39
C ILE A 169 -0.36 4.50 -11.93
N LEU A 170 0.37 4.00 -10.94
CA LEU A 170 0.08 2.72 -10.30
C LEU A 170 -1.13 2.90 -9.38
N VAL A 171 -2.10 1.98 -9.44
CA VAL A 171 -3.29 2.04 -8.59
C VAL A 171 -3.30 0.82 -7.66
N VAL A 172 -3.20 1.07 -6.36
CA VAL A 172 -3.17 0.04 -5.31
C VAL A 172 -4.47 0.08 -4.53
N CYS A 173 -5.09 -1.07 -4.30
CA CYS A 173 -6.30 -1.18 -3.52
C CYS A 173 -6.28 -2.38 -2.56
N ALA A 174 -6.85 -2.21 -1.38
CA ALA A 174 -7.12 -3.32 -0.47
C ALA A 174 -8.15 -4.30 -1.09
N ALA A 175 -7.97 -5.60 -0.87
CA ALA A 175 -8.84 -6.65 -1.40
C ALA A 175 -10.25 -6.68 -0.77
N GLY A 176 -10.36 -6.23 0.47
CA GLY A 176 -11.59 -6.30 1.27
C GLY A 176 -11.50 -7.28 2.44
N ASN A 177 -12.44 -7.16 3.38
CA ASN A 177 -12.42 -7.87 4.67
C ASN A 177 -13.71 -8.68 4.90
N GLU A 178 -14.32 -9.17 3.81
CA GLU A 178 -15.53 -9.97 3.80
C GLU A 178 -15.24 -11.49 3.75
N GLY A 179 -13.96 -11.88 3.75
CA GLY A 179 -13.50 -13.26 3.73
C GLY A 179 -13.95 -14.09 4.94
N ASP A 180 -14.00 -15.40 4.73
CA ASP A 180 -14.46 -16.39 5.72
C ASP A 180 -13.39 -17.47 6.02
N GLY A 181 -12.14 -17.24 5.58
CA GLY A 181 -11.03 -18.18 5.70
C GLY A 181 -11.07 -19.36 4.72
N ASN A 182 -11.98 -19.37 3.74
CA ASN A 182 -12.10 -20.43 2.75
C ASN A 182 -11.72 -19.97 1.34
N GLU A 183 -10.57 -20.42 0.84
CA GLU A 183 -10.08 -20.08 -0.51
C GLU A 183 -11.00 -20.49 -1.68
N SER A 184 -12.02 -21.33 -1.41
CA SER A 184 -12.97 -21.81 -2.41
C SER A 184 -14.21 -20.92 -2.57
N THR A 185 -14.38 -19.89 -1.72
CA THR A 185 -15.45 -18.89 -1.88
C THR A 185 -14.91 -17.66 -2.62
N ASP A 186 -15.83 -16.81 -3.06
CA ASP A 186 -15.52 -15.60 -3.83
C ASP A 186 -16.10 -14.40 -3.09
N GLU A 187 -15.24 -13.53 -2.57
CA GLU A 187 -15.61 -12.26 -1.96
C GLU A 187 -15.01 -11.11 -2.76
N PHE A 188 -15.83 -10.12 -3.13
CA PHE A 188 -15.40 -9.06 -4.03
C PHE A 188 -15.64 -7.68 -3.44
N ALA A 189 -14.62 -6.81 -3.56
CA ALA A 189 -14.74 -5.39 -3.34
C ALA A 189 -14.18 -4.61 -4.54
N TYR A 190 -14.90 -3.57 -4.97
CA TYR A 190 -14.45 -2.66 -6.02
C TYR A 190 -13.90 -1.36 -5.40
N PRO A 191 -12.78 -0.80 -5.90
CA PRO A 191 -12.14 -1.12 -7.18
C PRO A 191 -11.13 -2.27 -7.16
N GLY A 192 -10.80 -2.86 -6.01
CA GLY A 192 -9.78 -3.93 -5.90
C GLY A 192 -9.96 -5.11 -6.87
N ARG A 193 -11.21 -5.46 -7.22
CA ARG A 193 -11.51 -6.55 -8.17
C ARG A 193 -11.24 -6.20 -9.65
N TYR A 194 -10.95 -4.95 -10.02
CA TYR A 194 -10.57 -4.64 -11.40
C TYR A 194 -9.16 -5.16 -11.68
N ASN A 195 -8.98 -5.88 -12.79
CA ASN A 195 -7.71 -6.53 -13.14
C ASN A 195 -6.54 -5.54 -13.27
N GLU A 196 -6.82 -4.29 -13.65
CA GLU A 196 -5.81 -3.25 -13.76
C GLU A 196 -5.36 -2.67 -12.39
N VAL A 197 -6.06 -2.99 -11.31
CA VAL A 197 -5.72 -2.52 -9.95
C VAL A 197 -4.82 -3.55 -9.26
N ILE A 198 -3.75 -3.07 -8.62
CA ILE A 198 -2.91 -3.90 -7.76
C ILE A 198 -3.69 -4.21 -6.49
N CYS A 199 -4.28 -5.41 -6.44
CA CYS A 199 -5.14 -5.85 -5.35
C CYS A 199 -4.33 -6.53 -4.24
N VAL A 200 -4.44 -6.01 -3.02
CA VAL A 200 -3.59 -6.41 -1.89
C VAL A 200 -4.40 -7.12 -0.80
N GLY A 201 -4.09 -8.39 -0.58
CA GLY A 201 -4.61 -9.17 0.56
C GLY A 201 -3.77 -9.03 1.83
N ALA A 202 -4.26 -9.59 2.94
CA ALA A 202 -3.64 -9.47 4.26
C ALA A 202 -3.08 -10.78 4.79
N ILE A 203 -1.94 -10.67 5.48
CA ILE A 203 -1.35 -11.71 6.33
C ILE A 203 -1.05 -11.17 7.73
N ASN A 204 -0.88 -12.07 8.70
CA ASN A 204 -0.30 -11.74 10.00
C ASN A 204 1.25 -11.80 9.99
N PHE A 205 1.89 -11.52 11.13
CA PHE A 205 3.36 -11.53 11.24
C PHE A 205 3.98 -12.93 11.14
N GLU A 206 3.21 -13.99 11.43
CA GLU A 206 3.57 -15.38 11.16
C GLU A 206 3.44 -15.79 9.69
N ARG A 207 3.03 -14.86 8.82
CA ARG A 207 2.79 -15.07 7.38
C ARG A 207 1.67 -16.06 7.09
N LEU A 208 0.69 -16.14 7.97
CA LEU A 208 -0.57 -16.84 7.70
C LEU A 208 -1.55 -15.87 7.05
N SER A 209 -2.34 -16.37 6.11
CA SER A 209 -3.47 -15.61 5.54
C SER A 209 -4.42 -15.18 6.64
N SER A 210 -4.82 -13.91 6.64
CA SER A 210 -5.81 -13.39 7.59
C SER A 210 -7.20 -13.94 7.27
N ASP A 211 -7.94 -14.43 8.27
CA ASP A 211 -9.27 -15.04 8.05
C ASP A 211 -10.26 -14.10 7.34
N PHE A 212 -10.16 -12.80 7.58
CA PHE A 212 -11.05 -11.79 6.99
C PHE A 212 -10.69 -11.44 5.53
N THR A 213 -9.49 -11.78 5.03
CA THR A 213 -9.06 -11.29 3.71
C THR A 213 -9.94 -11.89 2.62
N ASN A 214 -10.44 -11.06 1.71
CA ASN A 214 -11.19 -11.57 0.56
C ASN A 214 -10.34 -12.52 -0.27
N SER A 215 -10.98 -13.56 -0.80
CA SER A 215 -10.36 -14.51 -1.72
C SER A 215 -11.01 -14.45 -3.09
N HIS A 216 -10.20 -14.31 -4.14
CA HIS A 216 -10.64 -14.32 -5.54
C HIS A 216 -9.46 -14.41 -6.52
N ASP A 217 -9.77 -14.54 -7.81
CA ASP A 217 -8.83 -14.69 -8.93
C ASP A 217 -8.10 -13.40 -9.36
N GLU A 218 -8.18 -12.31 -8.59
CA GLU A 218 -7.48 -11.04 -8.89
C GLU A 218 -6.65 -10.53 -7.71
N ILE A 219 -6.33 -11.38 -6.74
CA ILE A 219 -5.34 -10.99 -5.72
C ILE A 219 -3.97 -10.98 -6.39
N ASP A 220 -3.26 -9.86 -6.34
CA ASP A 220 -1.92 -9.75 -6.92
C ASP A 220 -0.84 -10.24 -5.95
N LEU A 221 -0.95 -9.84 -4.69
CA LEU A 221 0.03 -10.12 -3.64
C LEU A 221 -0.54 -9.82 -2.25
N VAL A 222 0.20 -10.24 -1.22
CA VAL A 222 -0.17 -9.97 0.18
C VAL A 222 0.91 -9.19 0.92
N ALA A 223 0.47 -8.47 1.95
CA ALA A 223 1.34 -7.74 2.88
C ALA A 223 0.78 -7.81 4.31
N PRO A 224 1.58 -7.43 5.33
CA PRO A 224 1.12 -7.41 6.71
C PRO A 224 -0.13 -6.55 6.91
N GLY A 225 -1.19 -7.14 7.45
CA GLY A 225 -2.48 -6.50 7.67
C GLY A 225 -3.05 -6.67 9.08
N GLU A 226 -2.39 -7.40 9.97
CA GLU A 226 -2.84 -7.59 11.36
C GLU A 226 -1.95 -6.87 12.36
N GLU A 227 -2.57 -6.18 13.33
CA GLU A 227 -1.91 -5.46 14.44
C GLU A 227 -0.85 -4.43 13.99
N ILE A 228 -1.10 -3.82 12.84
CA ILE A 228 -0.18 -2.89 12.18
C ILE A 228 -0.15 -1.57 12.95
N LEU A 229 1.02 -1.26 13.51
CA LEU A 229 1.29 0.01 14.18
C LEU A 229 1.55 1.12 13.16
N SER A 230 0.83 2.23 13.29
CA SER A 230 1.08 3.46 12.53
C SER A 230 0.58 4.71 13.29
N THR A 231 0.72 5.87 12.66
CA THR A 231 0.20 7.17 13.12
C THR A 231 -1.32 7.17 13.27
N TYR A 232 -1.84 8.04 14.12
CA TYR A 232 -3.27 8.15 14.43
C TYR A 232 -3.62 9.56 14.90
N LEU A 233 -4.91 9.85 15.05
CA LEU A 233 -5.42 11.19 15.34
C LEU A 233 -4.77 11.85 16.57
N ASN A 234 -4.53 13.17 16.46
CA ASN A 234 -3.99 14.05 17.50
C ASN A 234 -2.54 13.72 17.86
N GLY A 235 -1.71 13.42 16.86
CA GLY A 235 -0.29 13.09 17.07
C GLY A 235 -0.03 11.77 17.79
N LYS A 236 -1.00 10.84 17.77
CA LYS A 236 -0.94 9.56 18.48
C LYS A 236 -0.61 8.41 17.53
N TYR A 237 -0.62 7.19 18.05
CA TYR A 237 -0.39 5.98 17.27
C TYR A 237 -1.46 4.94 17.58
N ALA A 238 -1.69 4.01 16.66
CA ALA A 238 -2.64 2.93 16.85
C ALA A 238 -2.20 1.65 16.13
N ARG A 239 -2.63 0.51 16.69
CA ARG A 239 -2.56 -0.78 16.01
C ARG A 239 -3.90 -1.09 15.38
N LEU A 240 -3.93 -1.27 14.07
CA LEU A 240 -5.14 -1.61 13.33
C LEU A 240 -4.99 -2.95 12.61
N THR A 241 -6.10 -3.64 12.41
CA THR A 241 -6.19 -4.90 11.64
C THR A 241 -7.17 -4.77 10.48
N GLY A 242 -6.73 -5.14 9.27
CA GLY A 242 -7.51 -5.22 8.04
C GLY A 242 -6.64 -5.19 6.76
N THR A 243 -7.19 -5.60 5.60
CA THR A 243 -6.51 -5.43 4.29
C THR A 243 -6.18 -3.96 3.98
N SER A 244 -6.93 -3.03 4.55
CA SER A 244 -6.61 -1.60 4.57
C SER A 244 -5.23 -1.25 5.10
N MET A 245 -4.64 -2.09 5.96
CA MET A 245 -3.30 -1.92 6.49
C MET A 245 -2.24 -2.64 5.63
N ALA A 246 -2.63 -3.61 4.80
CA ALA A 246 -1.73 -4.28 3.86
C ALA A 246 -1.45 -3.42 2.62
N ALA A 247 -2.49 -2.83 2.01
CA ALA A 247 -2.37 -1.95 0.85
C ALA A 247 -1.30 -0.82 0.99
N PRO A 248 -1.23 -0.05 2.10
CA PRO A 248 -0.22 1.00 2.25
C PRO A 248 1.22 0.50 2.30
N HIS A 249 1.47 -0.75 2.75
CA HIS A 249 2.81 -1.34 2.64
C HIS A 249 3.23 -1.45 1.17
N ILE A 250 2.32 -1.86 0.29
CA ILE A 250 2.58 -1.98 -1.15
C ILE A 250 2.73 -0.62 -1.82
N SER A 251 1.90 0.36 -1.46
CA SER A 251 2.02 1.73 -1.96
C SER A 251 3.38 2.35 -1.63
N GLY A 252 3.87 2.19 -0.40
CA GLY A 252 5.22 2.61 -0.01
C GLY A 252 6.31 1.79 -0.70
N ALA A 253 6.14 0.47 -0.81
CA ALA A 253 7.10 -0.41 -1.49
C ALA A 253 7.28 -0.01 -2.96
N LEU A 254 6.20 0.31 -3.66
CA LEU A 254 6.23 0.79 -5.04
C LEU A 254 6.99 2.12 -5.19
N ALA A 255 6.93 3.01 -4.19
CA ALA A 255 7.74 4.23 -4.21
C ALA A 255 9.24 3.92 -4.13
N LEU A 256 9.65 3.01 -3.24
CA LEU A 256 11.03 2.53 -3.17
C LEU A 256 11.47 1.86 -4.48
N ILE A 257 10.65 0.92 -4.99
CA ILE A 257 10.91 0.17 -6.22
C ILE A 257 11.05 1.14 -7.40
N LYS A 258 10.17 2.14 -7.51
CA LYS A 258 10.20 3.10 -8.62
C LYS A 258 11.50 3.89 -8.68
N VAL A 259 11.95 4.44 -7.55
CA VAL A 259 13.22 5.20 -7.51
C VAL A 259 14.40 4.28 -7.80
N TRP A 260 14.46 3.13 -7.12
CA TRP A 260 15.52 2.14 -7.30
C TRP A 260 15.63 1.68 -8.75
N ALA A 261 14.51 1.23 -9.33
CA ALA A 261 14.48 0.63 -10.66
C ALA A 261 14.77 1.68 -11.74
N ASN A 262 14.24 2.90 -11.61
CA ASN A 262 14.56 3.97 -12.58
C ASN A 262 16.07 4.27 -12.61
N ASN A 263 16.71 4.31 -11.43
CA ASN A 263 18.15 4.51 -11.33
C ASN A 263 18.93 3.34 -11.93
N HIS A 264 18.54 2.11 -11.59
CA HIS A 264 19.20 0.90 -12.08
C HIS A 264 19.10 0.74 -13.60
N PHE A 265 17.93 1.02 -14.18
CA PHE A 265 17.71 0.94 -15.64
C PHE A 265 18.20 2.20 -16.39
N GLY A 266 18.54 3.28 -15.69
CA GLY A 266 18.96 4.55 -16.31
C GLY A 266 17.85 5.25 -17.10
N ARG A 267 16.57 4.94 -16.84
CA ARG A 267 15.39 5.53 -17.51
C ARG A 267 14.16 5.45 -16.62
N LYS A 268 13.12 6.20 -16.97
CA LYS A 268 11.80 6.05 -16.35
C LYS A 268 11.14 4.75 -16.82
N LEU A 269 10.67 3.95 -15.89
CA LEU A 269 9.88 2.75 -16.14
C LEU A 269 8.38 3.07 -16.27
N SER A 270 7.71 2.30 -17.11
CA SER A 270 6.26 2.37 -17.24
C SER A 270 5.53 1.66 -16.10
N GLU A 271 4.23 1.88 -15.98
CA GLU A 271 3.36 1.23 -14.99
C GLU A 271 3.47 -0.31 -15.06
N PRO A 272 3.36 -0.98 -16.24
CA PRO A 272 3.52 -2.43 -16.31
C PRO A 272 4.93 -2.91 -15.94
N GLU A 273 5.96 -2.12 -16.24
CA GLU A 273 7.34 -2.44 -15.85
C GLU A 273 7.53 -2.34 -14.34
N LEU A 274 6.90 -1.36 -13.69
CA LEU A 274 6.93 -1.19 -12.23
C LEU A 274 6.12 -2.28 -11.53
N TYR A 275 4.95 -2.66 -12.06
CA TYR A 275 4.20 -3.84 -11.61
C TYR A 275 5.08 -5.11 -11.70
N ALA A 276 5.76 -5.34 -12.83
CA ALA A 276 6.67 -6.47 -12.95
C ALA A 276 7.83 -6.43 -11.94
N GLN A 277 8.35 -5.25 -11.60
CA GLN A 277 9.36 -5.09 -10.55
C GLN A 277 8.82 -5.37 -9.14
N LEU A 278 7.54 -5.08 -8.90
CA LEU A 278 6.84 -5.44 -7.66
C LEU A 278 6.69 -6.95 -7.54
N ILE A 279 6.14 -7.62 -8.56
CA ILE A 279 5.90 -9.07 -8.51
C ILE A 279 7.21 -9.88 -8.45
N LYS A 280 8.29 -9.40 -9.08
CA LYS A 280 9.64 -9.99 -8.89
C LYS A 280 10.13 -9.97 -7.44
N ARG A 281 9.50 -9.16 -6.59
CA ARG A 281 9.84 -8.99 -5.18
C ARG A 281 8.85 -9.70 -4.25
N THR A 282 8.13 -10.72 -4.72
CA THR A 282 7.27 -11.54 -3.87
C THR A 282 7.87 -12.92 -3.59
N VAL A 283 7.43 -13.53 -2.49
CA VAL A 283 7.77 -14.90 -2.10
C VAL A 283 6.47 -15.67 -1.86
N PRO A 284 6.18 -16.75 -2.60
CA PRO A 284 5.03 -17.60 -2.35
C PRO A 284 5.03 -18.16 -0.93
N LEU A 285 3.87 -18.18 -0.27
CA LEU A 285 3.72 -18.73 1.09
C LEU A 285 3.16 -20.16 1.07
N GLY A 286 2.66 -20.60 -0.08
CA GLY A 286 2.11 -21.95 -0.29
C GLY A 286 0.60 -22.03 -0.11
N PHE A 287 -0.09 -20.90 0.02
CA PHE A 287 -1.55 -20.82 -0.08
C PHE A 287 -1.99 -20.78 -1.54
N SER A 288 -3.30 -20.94 -1.78
CA SER A 288 -3.87 -20.71 -3.11
C SER A 288 -3.57 -19.30 -3.61
N PRO A 289 -3.28 -19.12 -4.92
CA PRO A 289 -3.19 -17.79 -5.52
C PRO A 289 -4.44 -16.93 -5.33
N ARG A 290 -5.58 -17.55 -4.99
CA ARG A 290 -6.82 -16.83 -4.66
C ARG A 290 -6.74 -16.07 -3.33
N LEU A 291 -5.82 -16.45 -2.44
CA LEU A 291 -5.54 -15.78 -1.16
C LEU A 291 -4.24 -15.00 -1.21
N GLU A 292 -3.17 -15.58 -1.77
CA GLU A 292 -1.84 -14.97 -1.71
C GLU A 292 -1.39 -14.25 -2.99
N GLY A 293 -2.11 -14.45 -4.11
CA GLY A 293 -1.67 -13.98 -5.42
C GLY A 293 -0.28 -14.54 -5.77
N ASN A 294 0.68 -13.64 -5.95
CA ASN A 294 2.09 -13.96 -6.20
C ASN A 294 2.90 -14.18 -4.90
N GLY A 295 2.26 -14.12 -3.74
CA GLY A 295 2.88 -14.30 -2.42
C GLY A 295 3.10 -12.99 -1.65
N VAL A 296 3.89 -13.06 -0.58
CA VAL A 296 4.19 -11.91 0.27
C VAL A 296 5.24 -11.01 -0.35
N ILE A 297 5.06 -9.69 -0.26
CA ILE A 297 6.11 -8.73 -0.60
C ILE A 297 7.36 -8.93 0.28
N TYR A 298 8.52 -9.06 -0.36
CA TYR A 298 9.82 -9.23 0.26
C TYR A 298 10.88 -8.51 -0.60
N LEU A 299 11.11 -7.23 -0.29
CA LEU A 299 11.81 -6.30 -1.19
C LEU A 299 13.22 -6.73 -1.60
N THR A 300 13.90 -7.53 -0.78
CA THR A 300 15.28 -7.97 -1.01
C THR A 300 15.43 -9.38 -1.60
N VAL A 301 14.35 -9.98 -2.12
CA VAL A 301 14.40 -11.37 -2.62
C VAL A 301 15.40 -11.54 -3.77
N LEU A 302 15.52 -10.54 -4.65
CA LEU A 302 16.42 -10.61 -5.80
C LEU A 302 17.89 -10.64 -5.35
N GLU A 303 18.27 -9.82 -4.37
CA GLU A 303 19.61 -9.80 -3.79
C GLU A 303 19.94 -11.10 -3.03
N HIS A 304 18.92 -11.82 -2.54
CA HIS A 304 19.11 -13.15 -1.96
C HIS A 304 19.34 -14.20 -3.06
N LEU A 305 18.57 -14.15 -4.15
CA LEU A 305 18.73 -15.06 -5.29
C LEU A 305 20.08 -14.87 -5.98
N GLU A 306 20.52 -13.63 -6.20
CA GLU A 306 21.84 -13.32 -6.77
C GLU A 306 22.97 -13.99 -5.97
N LYS A 307 22.93 -13.89 -4.64
CA LYS A 307 23.94 -14.53 -3.77
C LYS A 307 23.97 -16.05 -3.88
N ILE A 308 22.83 -16.70 -4.10
CA ILE A 308 22.77 -18.15 -4.28
C ILE A 308 23.50 -18.54 -5.57
N PHE A 309 23.23 -17.85 -6.67
CA PHE A 309 23.89 -18.13 -7.95
C PHE A 309 25.40 -17.80 -7.92
N ASP A 310 25.79 -16.73 -7.23
CA ASP A 310 27.21 -16.40 -7.03
C ASP A 310 27.93 -17.47 -6.21
N GLN A 311 27.30 -17.98 -5.15
CA GLN A 311 27.88 -19.03 -4.31
C GLN A 311 27.99 -20.37 -5.04
N GLU A 312 26.94 -20.77 -5.78
CA GLU A 312 26.96 -21.97 -6.61
C GLU A 312 28.05 -21.88 -7.70
N PHE A 313 28.26 -20.70 -8.29
CA PHE A 313 29.35 -20.47 -9.23
C PHE A 313 30.72 -20.66 -8.57
N VAL A 314 30.92 -20.11 -7.37
CA VAL A 314 32.17 -20.28 -6.62
C VAL A 314 32.43 -21.76 -6.29
N ASP A 315 31.41 -22.47 -5.81
CA ASP A 315 31.53 -23.88 -5.44
C ASP A 315 31.83 -24.75 -6.68
N HIS A 316 31.21 -24.46 -7.83
CA HIS A 316 31.49 -25.15 -9.09
C HIS A 316 32.92 -24.90 -9.58
N VAL A 317 33.42 -23.67 -9.53
CA VAL A 317 34.80 -23.33 -9.93
C VAL A 317 35.82 -24.04 -9.01
N LEU A 318 35.54 -24.08 -7.70
CA LEU A 318 36.39 -24.80 -6.73
C LEU A 318 36.40 -26.31 -7.01
N LEU A 319 35.24 -26.89 -7.38
CA LEU A 319 35.15 -28.32 -7.72
C LEU A 319 35.96 -28.66 -8.98
N GLU A 320 35.86 -27.85 -10.04
CA GLU A 320 36.66 -28.06 -11.26
C GLU A 320 38.16 -27.92 -11.00
N CYS A 321 38.57 -26.96 -10.16
CA CYS A 321 39.98 -26.80 -9.76
C CYS A 321 40.51 -27.99 -8.92
N LEU A 322 39.63 -28.70 -8.21
CA LEU A 322 39.97 -29.89 -7.42
C LEU A 322 40.03 -31.16 -8.28
N VAL A 323 39.21 -31.27 -9.32
CA VAL A 323 39.18 -32.41 -10.26
C VAL A 323 40.28 -32.30 -11.34
N ALA A 324 40.79 -31.09 -11.59
CA ALA A 324 41.90 -30.84 -12.51
C ALA A 324 43.32 -31.12 -11.93
N LYS A 325 43.42 -31.73 -10.74
CA LYS A 325 44.67 -32.18 -10.11
C LYS A 325 44.74 -33.70 -10.07
#